data_AF-A0A285TL84-F1
#
_entry.id   AF-A0A285TL84-F1
#
_cell.length_a   1.000
_cell.length_b   1.000
_cell.length_c   1.000
_cell.angle_alpha   90.00
_cell.angle_beta   90.00
_cell.angle_gamma   90.00
#
_symmetry.space_group_name_H-M   'P 1'
#
loop_
_entity.id
_entity.type
_entity.pdbx_description
1 polymer ?
#
loop_
_entity_poly.entity_id
_entity_poly.type
_entity_poly.pdbx_seq_one_letter_code
_entity_poly.pdbx_strand_id
1 'polypeptide(L)'
;MTVLARSEEVTVYHGGLAVVLRPSLRAAMTLERLREGWPGLLLALGQFDLRSVQAIIRASAVDRNAAEALLASFAVAPITVVKEAVSAPLCALLALFLAPAQEESGQDAKPGSGSSKPWAEAYGELYRFGTGWLGWTPAETWAATPTEIAQALEGKLAHLIAMNGGESSAGPSGPTPTDYTPERLREIEELGFDPAFDREGLHRLKAKG
;
A
#
# COMPACT_ATOMS: atom_id res chain seq x y z
N MET A 1 5.33 17.80 9.37
CA MET A 1 3.95 18.20 8.98
C MET A 1 3.42 16.96 8.31
N THR A 2 2.51 16.22 8.94
CA THR A 2 1.97 14.99 8.37
C THR A 2 1.47 15.30 6.97
N VAL A 3 2.17 14.82 5.95
CA VAL A 3 1.77 14.97 4.56
C VAL A 3 0.51 14.13 4.42
N LEU A 4 -0.66 14.75 4.64
CA LEU A 4 -1.95 14.23 4.19
C LEU A 4 -1.73 13.75 2.76
N ALA A 5 -2.15 12.51 2.44
CA ALA A 5 -2.03 11.88 1.13
C ALA A 5 -1.98 12.96 0.05
N ARG A 6 -0.77 13.24 -0.47
CA ARG A 6 -0.68 14.15 -1.61
C ARG A 6 -1.66 13.58 -2.62
N SER A 7 -2.48 14.42 -3.24
CA SER A 7 -3.09 14.04 -4.51
C SER A 7 -1.91 13.87 -5.48
N GLU A 8 -1.30 12.69 -5.46
CA GLU A 8 -0.14 12.32 -6.24
C GLU A 8 -0.63 12.00 -7.66
N GLU A 9 -1.10 13.05 -8.31
CA GLU A 9 -1.48 13.03 -9.70
C GLU A 9 -0.34 13.64 -10.51
N VAL A 10 -0.14 13.12 -11.71
CA VAL A 10 0.85 13.63 -12.65
C VAL A 10 0.13 14.08 -13.91
N THR A 11 0.45 15.26 -14.41
CA THR A 11 -0.14 15.76 -15.65
C THR A 11 0.81 15.58 -16.82
N VAL A 12 0.32 15.04 -17.93
CA VAL A 12 1.04 14.99 -19.21
C VAL A 12 0.49 16.07 -20.11
N TYR A 13 1.37 16.86 -20.73
CA TYR A 13 1.02 17.94 -21.65
C TYR A 13 1.58 17.66 -23.05
N HIS A 14 0.77 17.86 -24.08
CA HIS A 14 1.24 17.82 -25.45
C HIS A 14 0.25 18.55 -26.38
N GLY A 15 0.74 19.39 -27.29
CA GLY A 15 -0.10 20.05 -28.30
C GLY A 15 -1.23 20.90 -27.74
N GLY A 16 -1.04 21.53 -26.57
CA GLY A 16 -2.08 22.29 -25.87
C GLY A 16 -3.13 21.44 -25.12
N LEU A 17 -3.02 20.12 -25.19
CA LEU A 17 -3.83 19.18 -24.43
C LEU A 17 -3.14 18.79 -23.13
N ALA A 18 -3.94 18.45 -22.12
CA ALA A 18 -3.47 17.95 -20.84
C ALA A 18 -4.30 16.73 -20.41
N VAL A 19 -3.64 15.73 -19.83
CA VAL A 19 -4.33 14.62 -19.15
C VAL A 19 -3.74 14.46 -17.76
N VAL A 20 -4.62 14.34 -16.77
CA VAL A 20 -4.26 14.04 -15.40
C VAL A 20 -4.22 12.52 -15.22
N LEU A 21 -3.10 12.02 -14.71
CA LEU A 21 -2.84 10.61 -14.45
C LEU A 21 -2.75 10.37 -12.94
N ARG A 22 -3.44 9.33 -12.47
CA ARG A 22 -3.50 8.94 -11.07
C ARG A 22 -3.05 7.47 -10.90
N PRO A 23 -2.23 7.16 -9.90
CA PRO A 23 -1.80 5.80 -9.60
C PRO A 23 -2.87 5.03 -8.80
N SER A 24 -4.10 4.95 -9.34
CA SER A 24 -5.20 4.24 -8.69
C SER A 24 -4.91 2.73 -8.55
N LEU A 25 -5.56 2.06 -7.60
CA LEU A 25 -5.45 0.61 -7.44
C LEU A 25 -5.86 -0.13 -8.72
N ARG A 26 -6.88 0.37 -9.44
CA ARG A 26 -7.28 -0.17 -10.74
C ARG A 26 -6.17 -0.06 -11.77
N ALA A 27 -5.50 1.09 -11.84
CA ALA A 27 -4.38 1.31 -12.73
C ALA A 27 -3.22 0.36 -12.37
N ALA A 28 -2.88 0.25 -11.07
CA ALA A 28 -1.82 -0.63 -10.58
C ALA A 28 -2.02 -2.08 -11.03
N MET A 29 -3.21 -2.66 -10.79
CA MET A 29 -3.52 -4.03 -11.22
C MET A 29 -3.58 -4.18 -12.73
N THR A 30 -4.02 -3.14 -13.46
CA THR A 30 -4.07 -3.20 -14.92
C THR A 30 -2.66 -3.23 -15.50
N LEU A 31 -1.77 -2.38 -15.01
CA LEU A 31 -0.40 -2.26 -15.48
C LEU A 31 0.48 -3.44 -15.07
N GLU A 32 0.29 -3.98 -13.87
CA GLU A 32 1.03 -5.16 -13.41
C GLU A 32 0.74 -6.41 -14.24
N ARG A 33 -0.46 -6.53 -14.82
CA ARG A 33 -0.77 -7.64 -15.75
C ARG A 33 -0.15 -7.48 -17.13
N LEU A 34 0.43 -6.32 -17.44
CA LEU A 34 1.11 -6.09 -18.70
C LEU A 34 2.58 -6.51 -18.59
N ARG A 35 3.15 -6.94 -19.72
CA ARG A 35 4.61 -7.08 -19.89
C ARG A 35 5.30 -7.87 -18.77
N GLU A 36 4.70 -8.97 -18.32
CA GLU A 36 5.28 -9.84 -17.28
C GLU A 36 5.50 -9.12 -15.93
N GLY A 37 4.70 -8.10 -15.62
CA GLY A 37 4.80 -7.36 -14.37
C GLY A 37 5.49 -6.01 -14.50
N TRP A 38 5.70 -5.37 -13.36
CA TRP A 38 6.43 -4.10 -13.25
C TRP A 38 7.83 -4.13 -13.88
N PRO A 39 8.66 -5.17 -13.72
CA PRO A 39 10.00 -5.17 -14.32
C PRO A 39 9.98 -5.03 -15.83
N GLY A 40 9.12 -5.79 -16.53
CA GLY A 40 9.02 -5.70 -17.98
C GLY A 40 8.33 -4.41 -18.44
N LEU A 41 7.41 -3.86 -17.66
CA LEU A 41 6.82 -2.54 -17.94
C LEU A 41 7.87 -1.41 -17.82
N LEU A 42 8.69 -1.42 -16.78
CA LEU A 42 9.78 -0.45 -16.57
C LEU A 42 10.82 -0.51 -17.70
N LEU A 43 11.21 -1.73 -18.10
CA LEU A 43 12.11 -1.93 -19.23
C LEU A 43 11.50 -1.39 -20.54
N ALA A 44 10.22 -1.68 -20.79
CA ALA A 44 9.53 -1.21 -21.98
C ALA A 44 9.41 0.32 -22.02
N LEU A 45 9.17 0.97 -20.87
CA LEU A 45 9.19 2.43 -20.78
C LEU A 45 10.59 3.00 -21.06
N GLY A 46 11.65 2.39 -20.50
CA GLY A 46 13.04 2.79 -20.76
C GLY A 46 13.43 2.68 -22.24
N GLN A 47 12.87 1.71 -22.96
CA GLN A 47 13.03 1.54 -24.40
C GLN A 47 12.09 2.43 -25.24
N PHE A 48 11.24 3.23 -24.58
CA PHE A 48 10.22 4.06 -25.19
C PHE A 48 9.25 3.28 -26.10
N ASP A 49 8.81 2.11 -25.64
CA ASP A 49 7.78 1.34 -26.32
C ASP A 49 6.43 2.09 -26.30
N LEU A 50 5.99 2.56 -27.47
CA LEU A 50 4.78 3.37 -27.59
C LEU A 50 3.51 2.66 -27.12
N ARG A 51 3.44 1.33 -27.21
CA ARG A 51 2.31 0.56 -26.70
C ARG A 51 2.24 0.63 -25.19
N SER A 52 3.36 0.44 -24.50
CA SER A 52 3.45 0.64 -23.05
C SER A 52 3.15 2.08 -22.64
N VAL A 53 3.68 3.08 -23.35
CA VAL A 53 3.37 4.51 -23.08
C VAL A 53 1.85 4.77 -23.15
N GLN A 54 1.20 4.30 -24.21
CA GLN A 54 -0.25 4.43 -24.36
C GLN A 54 -1.03 3.68 -23.27
N ALA A 55 -0.58 2.47 -22.91
CA ALA A 55 -1.23 1.66 -21.89
C ALA A 55 -1.16 2.34 -20.51
N ILE A 56 -0.01 2.92 -20.15
CA ILE A 56 0.16 3.68 -18.90
C ILE A 56 -0.78 4.89 -18.87
N ILE A 57 -0.79 5.69 -19.94
CA ILE A 57 -1.66 6.86 -20.03
C ILE A 57 -3.14 6.46 -19.89
N ARG A 58 -3.60 5.44 -20.63
CA ARG A 58 -5.00 4.99 -20.57
C ARG A 58 -5.40 4.42 -19.21
N ALA A 59 -4.53 3.60 -18.60
CA ALA A 59 -4.84 2.93 -17.35
C ALA A 59 -4.89 3.91 -16.17
N SER A 60 -4.07 4.97 -16.20
CA SER A 60 -3.96 5.94 -15.12
C SER A 60 -4.76 7.21 -15.33
N ALA A 61 -5.32 7.46 -16.52
CA ALA A 61 -6.07 8.68 -16.77
C ALA A 61 -7.31 8.82 -15.88
N VAL A 62 -7.46 10.01 -15.29
CA VAL A 62 -8.68 10.41 -14.57
C VAL A 62 -9.85 10.61 -15.54
N ASP A 63 -9.57 11.18 -16.71
CA ASP A 63 -10.53 11.33 -17.81
C ASP A 63 -10.04 10.58 -19.06
N ARG A 64 -10.81 9.57 -19.46
CA ARG A 64 -10.53 8.75 -20.64
C ARG A 64 -10.59 9.54 -21.94
N ASN A 65 -11.51 10.51 -22.07
CA ASN A 65 -11.64 11.29 -23.30
C ASN A 65 -10.43 12.23 -23.48
N ALA A 66 -9.97 12.86 -22.38
CA ALA A 66 -8.74 13.65 -22.38
C ALA A 66 -7.51 12.79 -22.75
N ALA A 67 -7.45 11.56 -22.25
CA ALA A 67 -6.39 10.62 -22.59
C ALA A 67 -6.37 10.28 -24.09
N GLU A 68 -7.52 9.90 -24.67
CA GLU A 68 -7.57 9.56 -26.10
C GLU A 68 -7.29 10.79 -26.99
N ALA A 69 -7.73 11.99 -26.60
CA ALA A 69 -7.41 13.23 -27.31
C ALA A 69 -5.88 13.50 -27.30
N LEU A 70 -5.25 13.38 -26.13
CA LEU A 70 -3.80 13.51 -26.00
C LEU A 70 -3.08 12.46 -26.86
N LEU A 71 -3.48 11.19 -26.79
CA LEU A 71 -2.87 10.11 -27.57
C LEU A 71 -3.05 10.31 -29.09
N ALA A 72 -4.19 10.82 -29.53
CA ALA A 72 -4.42 11.17 -30.93
C ALA A 72 -3.47 12.28 -31.40
N SER A 73 -3.13 13.24 -30.54
CA SER A 73 -2.18 14.31 -30.87
C SER A 73 -0.76 13.79 -31.12
N PHE A 74 -0.39 12.61 -30.60
CA PHE A 74 0.93 12.02 -30.85
C PHE A 74 1.08 11.51 -32.29
N ALA A 75 -0.01 11.18 -32.97
CA ALA A 75 0.03 10.60 -34.33
C ALA A 75 0.60 11.55 -35.39
N VAL A 76 0.57 12.85 -35.13
CA VAL A 76 1.04 13.91 -36.04
C VAL A 76 2.34 14.57 -35.58
N ALA A 77 2.90 14.14 -34.45
CA ALA A 77 4.09 14.72 -33.85
C ALA A 77 5.34 13.86 -34.11
N PRO A 78 6.54 14.47 -34.24
CA PRO A 78 7.78 13.71 -34.24
C PRO A 78 7.93 12.88 -32.96
N ILE A 79 8.40 11.64 -33.08
CA ILE A 79 8.53 10.74 -31.92
C ILE A 79 9.43 11.30 -30.80
N THR A 80 10.41 12.12 -31.15
CA THR A 80 11.30 12.80 -30.20
C THR A 80 10.53 13.80 -29.33
N VAL A 81 9.62 14.58 -29.92
CA VAL A 81 8.76 15.54 -29.21
C VAL A 81 7.80 14.80 -28.28
N VAL A 82 7.20 13.70 -28.75
CA VAL A 82 6.35 12.85 -27.91
C VAL A 82 7.15 12.29 -26.73
N LYS A 83 8.38 11.81 -26.97
CA LYS A 83 9.26 11.27 -25.93
C LYS A 83 9.57 12.30 -24.86
N GLU A 84 9.97 13.51 -25.25
CA GLU A 84 10.25 14.60 -24.33
C GLU A 84 9.03 14.97 -23.49
N ALA A 85 7.84 15.01 -24.10
CA ALA A 85 6.59 15.36 -23.43
C ALA A 85 6.16 14.35 -22.37
N VAL A 86 6.36 13.04 -22.59
CA VAL A 86 5.81 12.00 -21.72
C VAL A 86 6.84 11.37 -20.77
N SER A 87 8.14 11.42 -21.06
CA SER A 87 9.13 10.63 -20.29
C SER A 87 9.16 10.99 -18.81
N ALA A 88 9.34 12.28 -18.47
CA ALA A 88 9.41 12.69 -17.07
C ALA A 88 8.08 12.47 -16.32
N PRO A 89 6.91 12.85 -16.87
CA PRO A 89 5.62 12.55 -16.24
C PRO A 89 5.38 11.05 -15.99
N LEU A 90 5.66 10.18 -16.97
CA LEU A 90 5.41 8.76 -16.80
C LEU A 90 6.39 8.12 -15.81
N CYS A 91 7.66 8.54 -15.80
CA CYS A 91 8.60 8.13 -14.75
C CYS A 91 8.14 8.57 -13.37
N ALA A 92 7.67 9.81 -13.22
CA ALA A 92 7.12 10.30 -11.97
C ALA A 92 5.92 9.46 -11.52
N LEU A 93 4.97 9.18 -12.42
CA LEU A 93 3.82 8.35 -12.13
C LEU A 93 4.20 6.93 -11.68
N LEU A 94 5.17 6.30 -12.35
CA LEU A 94 5.65 4.96 -11.96
C LEU A 94 6.33 4.97 -10.59
N ALA A 95 7.04 6.05 -10.25
CA ALA A 95 7.60 6.19 -8.91
C ALA A 95 6.49 6.20 -7.83
N LEU A 96 5.31 6.75 -8.11
CA LEU A 96 4.19 6.77 -7.16
C LEU A 96 3.58 5.38 -6.92
N PHE A 97 3.64 4.47 -7.90
CA PHE A 97 3.21 3.08 -7.70
C PHE A 97 4.20 2.26 -6.85
N LEU A 98 5.49 2.63 -6.90
CA LEU A 98 6.59 1.83 -6.36
C LEU A 98 7.19 2.44 -5.09
N ALA A 99 6.87 3.69 -4.77
CA ALA A 99 7.33 4.35 -3.57
C ALA A 99 6.76 3.61 -2.35
N PRO A 100 7.62 3.19 -1.40
CA PRO A 100 7.12 2.76 -0.10
C PRO A 100 6.38 3.95 0.53
N ALA A 101 5.22 3.69 1.13
CA ALA A 101 4.52 4.69 1.94
C ALA A 101 5.55 5.25 2.94
N GLN A 102 5.94 6.51 2.77
CA GLN A 102 7.01 7.10 3.58
C GLN A 102 6.46 7.28 5.00
N GLU A 103 6.97 6.49 5.94
CA GLU A 103 6.84 6.78 7.35
C GLU A 103 7.74 7.99 7.66
N GLU A 104 7.16 9.12 8.07
CA GLU A 104 7.89 10.21 8.72
C GLU A 104 8.30 9.76 10.14
N SER A 105 9.15 8.76 10.26
CA SER A 105 9.88 8.49 11.48
C SER A 105 11.33 8.18 11.13
N GLY A 106 12.23 9.09 11.51
CA GLY A 106 13.67 9.00 11.27
C GLY A 106 14.36 7.90 12.09
N GLN A 107 13.86 6.67 12.00
CA GLN A 107 14.52 5.48 12.49
C GLN A 107 14.77 4.58 11.29
N ASP A 108 16.03 4.15 11.12
CA ASP A 108 16.44 3.17 10.12
C ASP A 108 15.48 1.98 10.11
N ALA A 109 14.53 1.99 9.17
CA ALA A 109 13.59 0.90 8.99
C ALA A 109 14.39 -0.34 8.59
N LYS A 110 14.62 -1.23 9.56
CA LYS A 110 15.23 -2.54 9.29
C LYS A 110 14.37 -3.22 8.23
N PRO A 111 14.97 -3.78 7.15
CA PRO A 111 14.20 -4.52 6.16
C PRO A 111 13.45 -5.63 6.88
N GLY A 112 12.11 -5.53 6.88
CA GLY A 112 11.26 -6.53 7.48
C GLY A 112 11.57 -7.89 6.87
N SER A 113 11.76 -8.90 7.70
CA SER A 113 11.99 -10.30 7.31
C SER A 113 10.73 -10.95 6.69
N GLY A 114 9.93 -10.17 5.97
CA GLY A 114 8.74 -10.65 5.28
C GLY A 114 9.12 -11.32 3.96
N SER A 115 8.50 -12.46 3.68
CA SER A 115 8.57 -13.07 2.35
C SER A 115 8.09 -12.07 1.29
N SER A 116 8.86 -11.89 0.22
CA SER A 116 8.45 -11.08 -0.93
C SER A 116 7.13 -11.62 -1.50
N LYS A 117 6.08 -10.79 -1.49
CA LYS A 117 4.75 -11.13 -1.99
C LYS A 117 4.62 -10.71 -3.46
N PRO A 118 3.99 -11.52 -4.33
CA PRO A 118 3.67 -11.09 -5.68
C PRO A 118 2.77 -9.84 -5.68
N TRP A 119 3.01 -8.92 -6.62
CA TRP A 119 2.27 -7.65 -6.70
C TRP A 119 0.75 -7.84 -6.86
N ALA A 120 0.33 -8.77 -7.70
CA ALA A 120 -1.10 -9.10 -7.86
C ALA A 120 -1.77 -9.49 -6.53
N GLU A 121 -1.07 -10.22 -5.65
CA GLU A 121 -1.58 -10.61 -4.34
C GLU A 121 -1.64 -9.41 -3.39
N ALA A 122 -0.59 -8.57 -3.38
CA ALA A 122 -0.57 -7.34 -2.59
C ALA A 122 -1.70 -6.37 -2.98
N TYR A 123 -1.95 -6.16 -4.28
CA TYR A 123 -3.08 -5.34 -4.73
C TYR A 123 -4.44 -5.96 -4.41
N GLY A 124 -4.54 -7.29 -4.48
CA GLY A 124 -5.74 -8.02 -4.06
C GLY A 124 -6.03 -7.88 -2.56
N GLU A 125 -4.99 -7.74 -1.72
CA GLU A 125 -5.15 -7.41 -0.30
C GLU A 125 -5.66 -6.01 -0.08
N LEU A 126 -5.07 -5.02 -0.75
CA LEU A 126 -5.53 -3.62 -0.66
C LEU A 126 -7.01 -3.49 -1.07
N TYR A 127 -7.44 -4.22 -2.11
CA TYR A 127 -8.85 -4.25 -2.49
C TYR A 127 -9.75 -4.82 -1.40
N ARG A 128 -9.33 -5.92 -0.76
CA ARG A 128 -10.05 -6.54 0.37
C ARG A 128 -10.07 -5.64 1.60
N PHE A 129 -8.98 -4.91 1.87
CA PHE A 129 -8.94 -3.93 2.95
C PHE A 129 -9.90 -2.78 2.70
N GLY A 130 -9.90 -2.20 1.49
CA GLY A 130 -10.83 -1.13 1.13
C GLY A 130 -12.29 -1.54 1.29
N THR A 131 -12.68 -2.64 0.65
CA THR A 131 -14.09 -3.08 0.60
C THR A 131 -14.58 -3.76 1.87
N GLY A 132 -13.69 -4.40 2.64
CA GLY A 132 -14.04 -5.12 3.85
C GLY A 132 -13.76 -4.33 5.12
N TRP A 133 -12.49 -3.94 5.32
CA TRP A 133 -12.09 -3.25 6.55
C TRP A 133 -12.48 -1.78 6.52
N LEU A 134 -12.15 -1.02 5.49
CA LEU A 134 -12.41 0.42 5.45
C LEU A 134 -13.90 0.75 5.17
N GLY A 135 -14.67 -0.22 4.68
CA GLY A 135 -16.08 -0.04 4.37
C GLY A 135 -16.33 0.81 3.13
N TRP A 136 -15.32 0.98 2.28
CA TRP A 136 -15.44 1.71 1.02
C TRP A 136 -16.20 0.87 -0.01
N THR A 137 -16.91 1.53 -0.91
CA THR A 137 -17.50 0.85 -2.07
C THR A 137 -16.39 0.28 -2.98
N PRO A 138 -16.70 -0.73 -3.82
CA PRO A 138 -15.78 -1.17 -4.87
C PRO A 138 -15.28 -0.03 -5.75
N ALA A 139 -16.15 0.92 -6.10
CA ALA A 139 -15.80 2.04 -6.96
C ALA A 139 -14.77 2.97 -6.31
N GLU A 140 -14.97 3.33 -5.04
CA GLU A 140 -14.04 4.14 -4.25
C GLU A 140 -12.71 3.41 -4.06
N THR A 141 -12.75 2.12 -3.67
CA THR A 141 -11.54 1.31 -3.47
C THR A 141 -10.70 1.22 -4.74
N TRP A 142 -11.34 1.05 -5.90
CA TRP A 142 -10.63 1.00 -7.17
C TRP A 142 -10.04 2.35 -7.59
N ALA A 143 -10.66 3.47 -7.19
CA ALA A 143 -10.23 4.82 -7.52
C ALA A 143 -9.13 5.34 -6.57
N ALA A 144 -9.11 4.86 -5.33
CA ALA A 144 -8.08 5.15 -4.35
C ALA A 144 -6.70 4.64 -4.80
N THR A 145 -5.64 5.32 -4.39
CA THR A 145 -4.27 4.87 -4.61
C THR A 145 -3.90 3.78 -3.58
N PRO A 146 -2.92 2.90 -3.88
CA PRO A 146 -2.38 1.97 -2.89
C PRO A 146 -1.95 2.66 -1.59
N THR A 147 -1.32 3.84 -1.69
CA THR A 147 -0.89 4.66 -0.55
C THR A 147 -2.07 5.16 0.28
N GLU A 148 -3.13 5.64 -0.37
CA GLU A 148 -4.35 6.10 0.33
C GLU A 148 -5.01 4.96 1.11
N ILE A 149 -5.09 3.77 0.52
CA ILE A 149 -5.63 2.58 1.20
C ILE A 149 -4.76 2.21 2.40
N ALA A 150 -3.43 2.22 2.23
CA ALA A 150 -2.49 1.89 3.30
C ALA A 150 -2.60 2.86 4.48
N GLN A 151 -2.63 4.17 4.23
CA GLN A 151 -2.78 5.19 5.26
C GLN A 151 -4.14 5.10 5.96
N ALA A 152 -5.22 4.84 5.22
CA ALA A 152 -6.54 4.64 5.81
C ALA A 152 -6.59 3.38 6.70
N LEU A 153 -5.91 2.30 6.30
CA LEU A 153 -5.79 1.09 7.10
C LEU A 153 -5.01 1.33 8.39
N GLU A 154 -3.89 2.04 8.30
CA GLU A 154 -3.08 2.43 9.45
C GLU A 154 -3.89 3.26 10.46
N GLY A 155 -4.60 4.29 9.97
CA GLY A 155 -5.47 5.11 10.82
C GLY A 155 -6.58 4.29 11.48
N LYS A 156 -7.17 3.32 10.76
CA LYS A 156 -8.19 2.42 11.33
C LYS A 156 -7.61 1.50 12.40
N LEU A 157 -6.40 0.97 12.19
CA LEU A 157 -5.72 0.13 13.18
C LEU A 157 -5.39 0.93 14.45
N ALA A 158 -4.84 2.14 14.30
CA ALA A 158 -4.56 3.02 15.43
C ALA A 158 -5.83 3.33 16.24
N HIS A 159 -6.96 3.57 15.56
CA HIS A 159 -8.25 3.78 16.23
C HIS A 159 -8.73 2.54 17.01
N LEU A 160 -8.60 1.34 16.45
CA LEU A 160 -8.98 0.09 17.13
C LEU A 160 -8.09 -0.20 18.35
N ILE A 161 -6.78 0.05 18.23
CA ILE A 161 -5.83 -0.10 19.35
C ILE A 161 -6.21 0.85 20.49
N ALA A 162 -6.47 2.12 20.17
CA ALA A 162 -6.86 3.12 21.15
C ALA A 162 -8.19 2.77 21.85
N MET A 163 -9.18 2.22 21.13
CA MET A 163 -10.45 1.79 21.74
C MET A 163 -10.30 0.56 22.64
N ASN A 164 -9.36 -0.34 22.35
CA ASN A 164 -9.15 -1.58 23.11
C ASN A 164 -8.15 -1.42 24.27
N GLY A 165 -7.73 -0.19 24.59
CA GLY A 165 -6.83 0.10 25.72
C GLY A 165 -5.39 -0.37 25.52
N GLY A 166 -4.97 -0.65 24.28
CA GLY A 166 -3.58 -1.00 23.98
C GLY A 166 -2.72 0.25 23.84
N GLU A 167 -1.61 0.32 24.58
CA GLU A 167 -0.49 1.18 24.18
C GLU A 167 0.12 0.57 22.90
N SER A 168 0.35 1.38 21.86
CA SER A 168 1.02 0.94 20.63
C SER A 168 2.43 0.45 20.94
N SER A 169 2.57 -0.84 21.24
CA SER A 169 3.85 -1.52 21.36
C SER A 169 3.64 -3.02 21.12
N ALA A 170 4.19 -3.48 20.00
CA ALA A 170 4.59 -4.84 19.67
C ALA A 170 3.89 -6.00 20.41
N GLY A 171 2.94 -6.64 19.71
CA GLY A 171 2.47 -8.01 19.99
C GLY A 171 1.74 -8.22 21.31
N PRO A 172 1.09 -9.39 21.49
CA PRO A 172 0.53 -9.77 22.78
C PRO A 172 1.71 -10.04 23.72
N SER A 173 2.18 -9.00 24.41
CA SER A 173 3.07 -9.17 25.54
C SER A 173 2.23 -9.80 26.65
N GLY A 174 2.40 -11.10 26.86
CA GLY A 174 1.99 -11.72 28.13
C GLY A 174 2.63 -10.97 29.31
N PRO A 175 2.06 -11.09 30.52
CA PRO A 175 2.53 -10.33 31.67
C PRO A 175 4.04 -10.47 31.83
N THR A 176 4.70 -9.32 31.97
CA THR A 176 6.15 -9.24 32.15
C THR A 176 6.50 -9.52 33.61
N PRO A 177 7.73 -9.94 33.94
CA PRO A 177 8.12 -10.29 35.32
C PRO A 177 7.91 -9.17 36.35
N THR A 178 7.73 -7.93 35.90
CA THR A 178 7.41 -6.75 36.71
C THR A 178 5.96 -6.66 37.19
N ASP A 179 5.06 -7.50 36.67
CA ASP A 179 3.63 -7.50 37.02
C ASP A 179 3.32 -8.27 38.32
N TYR A 180 4.28 -9.02 38.85
CA TYR A 180 4.16 -9.77 40.11
C TYR A 180 4.64 -8.95 41.31
N THR A 181 3.84 -7.97 41.70
CA THR A 181 4.03 -7.26 42.98
C THR A 181 3.75 -8.20 44.18
N PRO A 182 4.36 -7.97 45.35
CA PRO A 182 4.12 -8.77 46.56
C PRO A 182 2.63 -8.89 46.93
N GLU A 183 1.87 -7.82 46.69
CA GLU A 183 0.43 -7.76 46.91
C GLU A 183 -0.35 -8.66 45.94
N ARG A 184 0.05 -8.67 44.66
CA ARG A 184 -0.53 -9.56 43.64
C ARG A 184 -0.22 -11.03 43.89
N LEU A 185 0.98 -11.33 44.39
CA LEU A 185 1.35 -12.70 44.76
C LEU A 185 0.51 -13.23 45.93
N ARG A 186 0.20 -12.38 46.93
CA ARG A 186 -0.73 -12.73 48.00
C ARG A 186 -2.14 -12.97 47.49
N GLU A 187 -2.64 -12.12 46.59
CA GLU A 187 -3.97 -12.29 46.00
C GLU A 187 -4.07 -13.60 45.19
N ILE A 188 -3.04 -13.96 44.45
CA ILE A 188 -2.95 -15.24 43.73
C ILE A 188 -2.95 -16.44 44.70
N GLU A 189 -2.24 -16.31 45.82
CA GLU A 189 -2.19 -17.34 46.86
C GLU A 189 -3.55 -17.50 47.57
N GLU A 190 -4.25 -16.41 47.86
CA GLU A 190 -5.60 -16.41 48.44
C GLU A 190 -6.67 -16.97 47.48
N LEU A 191 -6.57 -16.65 46.19
CA LEU A 191 -7.49 -17.15 45.17
C LEU A 191 -7.22 -18.62 44.80
N GLY A 192 -6.04 -19.15 45.13
CA GLY A 192 -5.68 -20.56 44.93
C GLY A 192 -5.54 -20.99 43.47
N PHE A 193 -5.67 -20.06 42.53
CA PHE A 193 -5.41 -20.28 41.11
C PHE A 193 -4.73 -19.05 40.51
N ASP A 194 -3.59 -19.28 39.85
CA ASP A 194 -2.90 -18.25 39.08
C ASP A 194 -3.60 -18.06 37.72
N PRO A 195 -4.21 -16.89 37.44
CA PRO A 195 -4.88 -16.62 36.16
C PRO A 195 -3.90 -16.57 34.97
N ALA A 196 -2.62 -16.28 35.22
CA ALA A 196 -1.59 -16.19 34.20
C ALA A 196 -0.92 -17.55 33.90
N PHE A 197 -1.24 -18.61 34.66
CA PHE A 197 -0.65 -19.92 34.47
C PHE A 197 -1.18 -20.60 33.21
N ASP A 198 -0.30 -20.81 32.21
CA ASP A 198 -0.61 -21.51 30.97
C ASP A 198 -0.81 -23.03 31.20
N ARG A 199 -2.03 -23.38 31.60
CA ARG A 199 -2.45 -24.77 31.81
C ARG A 199 -2.35 -25.61 30.55
N GLU A 200 -2.67 -25.02 29.39
CA GLU A 200 -2.60 -25.72 28.11
C GLU A 200 -1.14 -26.05 27.73
N GLY A 201 -0.20 -25.14 28.01
CA GLY A 201 1.24 -25.38 27.93
C GLY A 201 1.70 -26.55 28.80
N LEU A 202 1.25 -26.61 30.06
CA LEU A 202 1.56 -27.72 30.97
C LEU A 202 1.01 -29.06 30.44
N HIS A 203 -0.23 -29.08 29.95
CA HIS A 203 -0.84 -30.28 29.38
C HIS A 203 -0.08 -30.75 28.13
N ARG A 204 0.37 -29.84 27.27
CA ARG A 204 1.22 -30.17 26.11
C ARG A 204 2.58 -30.76 26.52
N LEU A 205 3.17 -30.27 27.62
CA LEU A 205 4.45 -30.79 28.13
C LEU A 205 4.28 -32.19 28.73
N LYS A 206 3.20 -32.44 29.47
CA LYS A 206 2.86 -33.76 30.03
C LYS A 206 2.50 -34.79 28.96
N ALA A 207 1.95 -34.36 27.82
CA ALA A 207 1.63 -35.26 26.70
C ALA A 207 2.87 -35.68 25.88
N LYS A 208 4.04 -35.07 26.13
CA LYS A 208 5.31 -35.35 25.45
C LYS A 208 6.31 -36.15 26.30
N GLY A 209 5.99 -36.44 27.56
CA GLY A 209 6.77 -37.33 28.44
C GLY A 209 6.07 -38.66 28.63
#